data_AF-A0A7K0DV17-F1
#
_entry.id   AF-A0A7K0DV17-F1
#
_cell.length_a   1.000
_cell.length_b   1.000
_cell.length_c   1.000
_cell.angle_alpha   90.00
_cell.angle_beta   90.00
_cell.angle_gamma   90.00
#
_symmetry.space_group_name_H-M   'P 1'
#
loop_
_entity.id
_entity.type
_entity.pdbx_description
1 polymer ?
#
loop_
_entity_poly.entity_id
_entity_poly.type
_entity_poly.pdbx_seq_one_letter_code
_entity_poly.pdbx_strand_id
1 'polypeptide(L)'
;MSVADVDVTSTYEVKLTAEGVSLVSGGSEISADRESSEPSQFVTRAHGETTLNTGPIVFHSGVPVGGWGALTVFGAGGSRFSGHFHDSGAGNYNVALAIVVKAQSGTAYAWATQGHLNGTFTPGSRDYNWDISPLRSLDTGDANSLVSWWWQAATNWNIGGMVNSCVSNLGGATRVVWLNP
;
A
#
# COMPACT_ATOMS: atom_id res chain seq x y z
N MET A 1 0.88 36.32 -6.55
CA MET A 1 1.53 35.32 -7.42
C MET A 1 1.03 33.96 -6.96
N SER A 2 0.10 33.37 -7.72
CA SER A 2 -0.45 32.04 -7.42
C SER A 2 0.54 30.96 -7.86
N VAL A 3 0.72 29.95 -7.02
CA VAL A 3 1.48 28.74 -7.36
C VAL A 3 0.63 27.95 -8.36
N ALA A 4 1.24 27.59 -9.48
CA ALA A 4 0.59 26.83 -10.55
C ALA A 4 0.33 25.38 -10.12
N ASP A 5 -0.84 24.89 -10.49
CA ASP A 5 -1.20 23.46 -10.52
C ASP A 5 -0.12 22.66 -11.26
N VAL A 6 0.29 21.54 -10.67
CA VAL A 6 1.08 20.50 -11.36
C VAL A 6 0.16 19.32 -11.59
N ASP A 7 -0.29 19.20 -12.84
CA ASP A 7 -1.00 18.05 -13.38
C ASP A 7 -0.04 16.85 -13.44
N VAL A 8 -0.38 15.75 -12.75
CA VAL A 8 0.44 14.52 -12.72
C VAL A 8 -0.34 13.37 -13.34
N THR A 9 -0.32 13.28 -14.66
CA THR A 9 -0.70 12.08 -15.40
C THR A 9 0.56 11.44 -15.98
N SER A 10 1.03 10.33 -15.40
CA SER A 10 2.05 9.47 -16.01
C SER A 10 1.89 8.04 -15.53
N THR A 11 1.57 7.14 -16.45
CA THR A 11 1.32 5.72 -16.14
C THR A 11 2.42 4.85 -16.77
N TYR A 12 2.56 3.59 -16.34
CA TYR A 12 3.66 2.69 -16.71
C TYR A 12 3.14 1.30 -17.12
N GLU A 13 3.68 0.72 -18.22
CA GLU A 13 3.45 -0.66 -18.63
C GLU A 13 4.54 -1.59 -18.07
N VAL A 14 4.11 -2.75 -17.58
CA VAL A 14 4.99 -3.81 -17.06
C VAL A 14 5.29 -4.81 -18.17
N LYS A 15 6.56 -4.96 -18.55
CA LYS A 15 7.01 -6.08 -19.39
C LYS A 15 7.76 -7.10 -18.54
N LEU A 16 7.27 -8.34 -18.55
CA LEU A 16 7.96 -9.49 -17.99
C LEU A 16 9.03 -9.95 -18.99
N THR A 17 10.29 -9.99 -18.56
CA THR A 17 11.36 -10.65 -19.31
C THR A 17 11.96 -11.78 -18.47
N ALA A 18 12.64 -12.72 -19.13
CA ALA A 18 13.20 -13.92 -18.50
C ALA A 18 14.27 -13.64 -17.44
N GLU A 19 14.80 -12.41 -17.34
CA GLU A 19 15.82 -12.00 -16.36
C GLU A 19 15.29 -11.09 -15.24
N GLY A 20 13.99 -10.81 -15.21
CA GLY A 20 13.36 -9.91 -14.24
C GLY A 20 12.46 -8.85 -14.88
N VAL A 21 11.73 -8.12 -14.04
CA VAL A 21 10.80 -7.07 -14.43
C VAL A 21 11.56 -5.80 -14.81
N SER A 22 11.36 -5.30 -16.03
CA SER A 22 11.82 -3.98 -16.48
C SER A 22 10.60 -3.07 -16.67
N LEU A 23 10.63 -1.87 -16.07
CA LEU A 23 9.53 -0.90 -16.11
C LEU A 23 9.68 0.03 -17.33
N VAL A 24 8.65 0.13 -18.16
CA VAL A 24 8.57 1.07 -19.30
C VAL A 24 7.38 1.99 -19.07
N SER A 25 7.53 3.31 -19.27
CA SER A 25 6.45 4.28 -19.08
C SER A 25 5.36 4.19 -20.17
N GLY A 26 4.09 4.14 -19.77
CA GLY A 26 2.87 4.29 -20.57
C GLY A 26 1.58 3.82 -19.86
N GLY A 27 0.46 4.59 -19.93
CA GLY A 27 -0.91 4.04 -19.81
C GLY A 27 -1.99 4.64 -18.85
N SER A 28 -2.37 5.92 -18.96
CA SER A 28 -3.58 6.66 -18.44
C SER A 28 -4.31 6.24 -17.13
N GLU A 29 -4.50 7.21 -16.21
CA GLU A 29 -5.28 7.07 -14.95
C GLU A 29 -6.80 7.19 -15.15
N ILE A 30 -7.58 6.33 -14.49
CA ILE A 30 -9.04 6.49 -14.28
C ILE A 30 -9.20 7.10 -12.87
N SER A 31 -9.94 8.20 -12.77
CA SER A 31 -10.20 8.97 -11.55
C SER A 31 -10.42 8.08 -10.31
N ALA A 32 -9.48 8.14 -9.36
CA ALA A 32 -9.52 7.47 -8.06
C ALA A 32 -9.10 8.48 -6.97
N ASP A 33 -9.82 8.53 -5.85
CA ASP A 33 -9.37 9.28 -4.67
C ASP A 33 -8.27 8.52 -3.94
N ARG A 34 -7.25 9.25 -3.51
CA ARG A 34 -5.97 8.71 -3.02
C ARG A 34 -5.63 9.35 -1.69
N GLU A 35 -5.35 8.53 -0.69
CA GLU A 35 -4.86 8.97 0.61
C GLU A 35 -3.48 8.39 0.86
N SER A 36 -2.55 9.24 1.31
CA SER A 36 -1.22 8.85 1.79
C SER A 36 -0.77 9.80 2.88
N SER A 37 -0.13 9.31 3.94
CA SER A 37 0.53 10.17 4.93
C SER A 37 2.01 10.39 4.59
N GLU A 38 2.55 11.55 4.99
CA GLU A 38 3.99 11.80 5.15
C GLU A 38 4.69 10.70 6.01
N PRO A 39 6.01 10.48 5.87
CA PRO A 39 6.68 9.30 6.41
C PRO A 39 6.71 9.36 7.95
N SER A 40 6.01 8.42 8.59
CA SER A 40 6.02 8.28 10.05
C SER A 40 7.26 7.48 10.48
N GLN A 41 8.07 8.03 11.38
CA GLN A 41 9.20 7.30 11.97
C GLN A 41 8.71 6.05 12.72
N PHE A 42 9.49 4.96 12.70
CA PHE A 42 9.14 3.68 13.31
C PHE A 42 8.70 3.85 14.78
N VAL A 43 7.43 3.57 15.06
CA VAL A 43 6.79 3.91 16.35
C VAL A 43 7.30 3.02 17.49
N THR A 44 7.76 1.79 17.26
CA THR A 44 8.38 0.94 18.29
C THR A 44 9.22 -0.17 17.67
N ARG A 45 10.49 -0.30 18.09
CA ARG A 45 11.28 -1.54 17.95
C ARG A 45 11.26 -2.25 19.30
N ALA A 46 10.28 -3.12 19.52
CA ALA A 46 10.38 -4.09 20.61
C ALA A 46 11.24 -5.26 20.13
N HIS A 47 11.87 -6.01 21.04
CA HIS A 47 12.81 -7.10 20.72
C HIS A 47 12.35 -7.98 19.53
N GLY A 48 12.89 -7.70 18.34
CA GLY A 48 12.58 -8.44 17.12
C GLY A 48 11.20 -8.19 16.51
N GLU A 49 10.58 -7.02 16.69
CA GLU A 49 9.34 -6.68 15.99
C GLU A 49 9.29 -5.18 15.64
N THR A 50 8.75 -4.87 14.47
CA THR A 50 8.44 -3.51 14.01
C THR A 50 7.01 -3.45 13.51
N THR A 51 6.19 -2.60 14.12
CA THR A 51 4.80 -2.39 13.70
C THR A 51 4.62 -0.99 13.09
N LEU A 52 3.95 -0.96 11.94
CA LEU A 52 3.64 0.21 11.12
C LEU A 52 2.12 0.37 11.06
N ASN A 53 1.62 1.56 11.38
CA ASN A 53 0.18 1.83 11.37
C ASN A 53 -0.09 3.00 10.43
N THR A 54 -1.02 2.84 9.49
CA THR A 54 -1.41 3.93 8.58
C THR A 54 -2.08 5.09 9.31
N GLY A 55 -2.59 4.85 10.53
CA GLY A 55 -3.59 5.71 11.15
C GLY A 55 -4.94 5.58 10.44
N PRO A 56 -5.89 6.49 10.73
CA PRO A 56 -7.14 6.56 10.00
C PRO A 56 -6.89 6.84 8.51
N ILE A 57 -7.51 6.04 7.65
CA ILE A 57 -7.57 6.27 6.21
C ILE A 57 -8.96 6.87 5.94
N VAL A 58 -8.98 8.05 5.34
CA VAL A 58 -10.22 8.73 4.91
C VAL A 58 -10.08 9.04 3.44
N PHE A 59 -11.09 8.69 2.64
CA PHE A 59 -11.10 9.08 1.23
C PHE A 59 -11.81 10.42 1.08
N HIS A 60 -11.19 11.32 0.32
CA HIS A 60 -11.73 12.66 0.06
C HIS A 60 -12.77 12.63 -1.09
N SER A 61 -13.24 13.80 -1.52
CA SER A 61 -14.14 13.98 -2.68
C SER A 61 -15.51 13.28 -2.62
N GLY A 62 -16.02 13.03 -1.42
CA GLY A 62 -17.36 12.45 -1.24
C GLY A 62 -17.40 10.92 -1.34
N VAL A 63 -16.25 10.26 -1.23
CA VAL A 63 -16.15 8.82 -1.02
C VAL A 63 -16.33 8.53 0.48
N PRO A 64 -17.47 7.98 0.92
CA PRO A 64 -17.79 7.79 2.33
C PRO A 64 -17.17 6.49 2.88
N VAL A 65 -15.96 6.16 2.41
CA VAL A 65 -15.18 5.02 2.85
C VAL A 65 -14.13 5.49 3.85
N GLY A 66 -13.95 4.73 4.91
CA GLY A 66 -12.88 4.94 5.89
C GLY A 66 -12.28 3.62 6.35
N GLY A 67 -11.14 3.67 7.03
CA GLY A 67 -10.48 2.46 7.49
C GLY A 67 -9.16 2.68 8.20
N TRP A 68 -8.41 1.60 8.34
CA TRP A 68 -7.04 1.61 8.82
C TRP A 68 -6.31 0.35 8.33
N GLY A 69 -4.98 0.40 8.33
CA GLY A 69 -4.12 -0.76 8.11
C GLY A 69 -2.95 -0.78 9.08
N ALA A 70 -2.50 -1.98 9.41
CA ALA A 70 -1.31 -2.21 10.21
C ALA A 70 -0.46 -3.33 9.60
N LEU A 71 0.85 -3.13 9.61
CA LEU A 71 1.84 -4.13 9.21
C LEU A 71 2.83 -4.34 10.35
N THR A 72 2.90 -5.57 10.82
CA THR A 72 3.89 -6.04 11.77
C THR A 72 4.94 -6.88 11.03
N VAL A 73 6.21 -6.51 11.14
CA VAL A 73 7.35 -7.29 10.66
C VAL A 73 8.11 -7.84 11.86
N PHE A 74 8.27 -9.16 11.90
CA PHE A 74 9.04 -9.85 12.92
C PHE A 74 10.51 -9.96 12.48
N GLY A 75 11.44 -9.92 13.43
CA GLY A 75 12.89 -9.93 13.21
C GLY A 75 13.39 -11.23 12.59
N ALA A 76 12.61 -12.31 12.68
CA ALA A 76 12.86 -13.56 11.96
C ALA A 76 12.52 -13.49 10.46
N GLY A 77 11.85 -12.41 10.02
CA GLY A 77 11.42 -12.18 8.63
C GLY A 77 9.93 -12.41 8.36
N GLY A 78 9.21 -13.02 9.29
CA GLY A 78 7.75 -13.16 9.19
C GLY A 78 7.06 -11.80 9.22
N SER A 79 5.82 -11.74 8.74
CA SER A 79 4.98 -10.53 8.86
C SER A 79 3.51 -10.86 9.08
N ARG A 80 2.76 -9.89 9.60
CA ARG A 80 1.31 -9.90 9.74
C ARG A 80 0.76 -8.57 9.21
N PHE A 81 -0.14 -8.64 8.25
CA PHE A 81 -0.77 -7.49 7.62
C PHE A 81 -2.28 -7.54 7.89
N SER A 82 -2.79 -6.54 8.61
CA SER A 82 -4.18 -6.50 9.04
C SER A 82 -4.79 -5.13 8.86
N GLY A 83 -6.12 -5.09 8.88
CA GLY A 83 -6.85 -3.83 8.82
C GLY A 83 -8.30 -4.01 8.42
N HIS A 84 -8.91 -2.88 8.10
CA HIS A 84 -10.34 -2.77 7.88
C HIS A 84 -10.67 -1.58 6.98
N PHE A 85 -11.64 -1.76 6.08
CA PHE A 85 -12.37 -0.68 5.43
C PHE A 85 -13.87 -0.81 5.67
N HIS A 86 -14.55 0.32 5.82
CA HIS A 86 -16.00 0.45 5.94
C HIS A 86 -16.54 1.50 4.99
N ASP A 87 -17.62 1.18 4.28
CA ASP A 87 -18.40 2.16 3.53
C ASP A 87 -19.62 2.63 4.32
N SER A 88 -19.66 3.92 4.66
CA SER A 88 -20.77 4.58 5.34
C SER A 88 -21.85 5.11 4.38
N GLY A 89 -21.63 5.06 3.07
CA GLY A 89 -22.55 5.62 2.06
C GLY A 89 -23.39 4.61 1.29
N ALA A 90 -23.89 5.10 0.15
CA ALA A 90 -24.86 4.43 -0.69
C ALA A 90 -24.24 3.68 -1.88
N GLY A 91 -23.04 4.09 -2.31
CA GLY A 91 -22.35 3.54 -3.47
C GLY A 91 -21.54 2.29 -3.14
N ASN A 92 -21.29 1.43 -4.12
CA ASN A 92 -20.37 0.30 -3.95
C ASN A 92 -18.94 0.75 -4.29
N TYR A 93 -17.96 0.22 -3.58
CA TYR A 93 -16.55 0.57 -3.78
C TYR A 93 -15.67 -0.68 -3.87
N ASN A 94 -14.74 -0.71 -4.83
CA ASN A 94 -13.57 -1.56 -4.72
C ASN A 94 -12.48 -0.77 -4.03
N VAL A 95 -11.88 -1.36 -3.00
CA VAL A 95 -10.86 -0.72 -2.17
C VAL A 95 -9.55 -1.47 -2.25
N ALA A 96 -8.44 -0.76 -2.12
CA ALA A 96 -7.12 -1.35 -2.00
C ALA A 96 -6.25 -0.56 -1.02
N LEU A 97 -5.33 -1.27 -0.36
CA LEU A 97 -4.26 -0.70 0.45
C LEU A 97 -2.95 -1.36 0.05
N ALA A 98 -1.90 -0.56 -0.14
CA ALA A 98 -0.53 -1.02 -0.31
C ALA A 98 0.35 -0.40 0.79
N ILE A 99 1.24 -1.21 1.38
CA ILE A 99 2.30 -0.79 2.28
C ILE A 99 3.63 -1.29 1.71
N VAL A 100 4.61 -0.40 1.61
CA VAL A 100 5.96 -0.73 1.17
C VAL A 100 6.96 -0.34 2.25
N VAL A 101 7.88 -1.24 2.56
CA VAL A 101 8.93 -1.04 3.55
C VAL A 101 10.28 -1.27 2.90
N LYS A 102 11.21 -0.34 3.09
CA LYS A 102 12.58 -0.39 2.57
C LYS A 102 13.58 -0.72 3.68
N ALA A 103 14.43 -1.71 3.41
CA ALA A 103 15.56 -2.07 4.25
C ALA A 103 16.83 -1.28 3.89
N GLN A 104 17.80 -1.27 4.79
CA GLN A 104 19.09 -0.59 4.58
C GLN A 104 19.87 -1.17 3.39
N SER A 105 19.64 -2.44 3.03
CA SER A 105 20.17 -3.07 1.82
C SER A 105 19.67 -2.43 0.52
N GLY A 106 18.63 -1.61 0.58
CA GLY A 106 17.96 -1.04 -0.58
C GLY A 106 16.86 -1.93 -1.18
N THR A 107 16.60 -3.11 -0.60
CA THR A 107 15.43 -3.94 -0.94
C THR A 107 14.16 -3.31 -0.38
N ALA A 108 13.13 -3.19 -1.20
CA ALA A 108 11.77 -2.84 -0.79
C ALA A 108 10.87 -4.07 -0.79
N TYR A 109 10.07 -4.22 0.25
CA TYR A 109 9.10 -5.28 0.44
C TYR A 109 7.70 -4.68 0.38
N ALA A 110 6.81 -5.29 -0.38
CA ALA A 110 5.47 -4.77 -0.62
C ALA A 110 4.38 -5.75 -0.17
N TRP A 111 3.41 -5.21 0.55
CA TRP A 111 2.17 -5.87 0.95
C TRP A 111 1.00 -5.09 0.35
N ALA A 112 0.01 -5.80 -0.16
CA ALA A 112 -1.17 -5.20 -0.72
C ALA A 112 -2.40 -6.06 -0.50
N THR A 113 -3.55 -5.41 -0.35
CA THR A 113 -4.84 -6.08 -0.24
C THR A 113 -5.87 -5.36 -1.08
N GLN A 114 -6.89 -6.08 -1.51
CA GLN A 114 -8.04 -5.51 -2.22
C GLN A 114 -9.33 -6.19 -1.79
N GLY A 115 -10.39 -5.40 -1.73
CA GLY A 115 -11.71 -5.83 -1.29
C GLY A 115 -12.83 -5.11 -2.03
N HIS A 116 -14.04 -5.58 -1.77
CA HIS A 116 -15.28 -4.98 -2.26
C HIS A 116 -16.17 -4.60 -1.08
N LEU A 117 -16.71 -3.38 -1.12
CA LEU A 117 -17.66 -2.84 -0.17
C LEU A 117 -18.98 -2.58 -0.90
N ASN A 118 -20.06 -3.12 -0.35
CA ASN A 118 -21.40 -2.80 -0.79
C ASN A 118 -21.88 -1.53 -0.09
N GLY A 119 -22.61 -0.71 -0.82
CA GLY A 119 -23.29 0.46 -0.28
C GLY A 119 -24.59 0.09 0.41
N THR A 120 -25.16 1.06 1.12
CA THR A 120 -26.36 0.90 1.98
C THR A 120 -27.56 0.25 1.27
N PHE A 121 -27.71 0.44 -0.04
CA PHE A 121 -28.87 -0.06 -0.80
C PHE A 121 -28.60 -1.37 -1.54
N THR A 122 -27.38 -1.90 -1.46
CA THR A 122 -27.00 -3.14 -2.14
C THR A 122 -26.88 -4.27 -1.12
N PRO A 123 -27.44 -5.46 -1.37
CA PRO A 123 -27.20 -6.62 -0.52
C PRO A 123 -25.72 -7.01 -0.51
N GLY A 124 -25.10 -7.07 0.67
CA GLY A 124 -23.73 -7.52 0.84
C GLY A 124 -23.03 -6.84 2.02
N SER A 125 -21.75 -7.18 2.24
CA SER A 125 -20.96 -6.58 3.32
C SER A 125 -20.58 -5.14 2.96
N ARG A 126 -20.70 -4.24 3.93
CA ARG A 126 -20.17 -2.87 3.89
C ARG A 126 -18.77 -2.76 4.46
N ASP A 127 -18.24 -3.89 4.93
CA ASP A 127 -16.98 -4.03 5.63
C ASP A 127 -16.06 -4.97 4.85
N TYR A 128 -14.79 -4.59 4.76
CA TYR A 128 -13.71 -5.44 4.29
C TYR A 128 -12.65 -5.54 5.39
N ASN A 129 -12.57 -6.69 6.04
CA ASN A 129 -11.60 -6.98 7.09
C ASN A 129 -10.53 -7.92 6.54
N TRP A 130 -9.27 -7.69 6.91
CA TRP A 130 -8.21 -8.63 6.62
C TRP A 130 -7.27 -8.82 7.80
N ASP A 131 -6.72 -10.03 7.89
CA ASP A 131 -5.66 -10.42 8.82
C ASP A 131 -4.86 -11.54 8.17
N ILE A 132 -3.75 -11.17 7.55
CA ILE A 132 -2.99 -12.02 6.63
C ILE A 132 -1.58 -12.17 7.18
N SER A 133 -1.11 -13.41 7.27
CA SER A 133 0.30 -13.73 7.52
C SER A 133 0.88 -14.30 6.23
N PRO A 134 1.63 -13.50 5.43
CA PRO A 134 2.22 -13.96 4.18
C PRO A 134 3.05 -15.24 4.30
N LEU A 135 2.98 -16.08 3.26
CA LEU A 135 3.78 -17.30 3.17
C LEU A 135 5.27 -17.03 2.95
N ARG A 136 5.60 -15.88 2.34
CA ARG A 136 6.98 -15.44 2.12
C ARG A 136 7.44 -14.56 3.28
N SER A 137 8.65 -14.81 3.76
CA SER A 137 9.34 -13.99 4.73
C SER A 137 10.31 -13.02 4.06
N LEU A 138 10.63 -11.94 4.76
CA LEU A 138 11.79 -11.12 4.47
C LEU A 138 13.06 -11.90 4.80
N ASP A 139 14.17 -11.50 4.17
CA ASP A 139 15.49 -11.88 4.67
C ASP A 139 15.65 -11.35 6.11
N THR A 140 16.11 -12.19 7.05
CA THR A 140 16.26 -11.83 8.47
C THR A 140 17.13 -10.57 8.66
N GLY A 141 18.17 -10.40 7.84
CA GLY A 141 19.00 -9.19 7.87
C GLY A 141 18.24 -7.92 7.49
N ASP A 142 17.36 -8.00 6.49
CA ASP A 142 16.52 -6.89 6.06
C ASP A 142 15.43 -6.57 7.08
N ALA A 143 14.80 -7.60 7.66
CA ALA A 143 13.78 -7.44 8.70
C ALA A 143 14.28 -6.67 9.94
N ASN A 144 15.57 -6.78 10.26
CA ASN A 144 16.19 -6.06 11.38
C ASN A 144 16.80 -4.69 10.99
N SER A 145 16.80 -4.36 9.70
CA SER A 145 17.42 -3.15 9.15
C SER A 145 16.45 -2.29 8.33
N LEU A 146 15.16 -2.32 8.66
CA LEU A 146 14.15 -1.44 8.05
C LEU A 146 14.46 0.04 8.34
N VAL A 147 14.45 0.87 7.30
CA VAL A 147 14.87 2.29 7.36
C VAL A 147 13.78 3.28 6.97
N SER A 148 12.82 2.88 6.14
CA SER A 148 11.70 3.75 5.74
C SER A 148 10.53 2.92 5.25
N TRP A 149 9.33 3.52 5.25
CA TRP A 149 8.12 2.89 4.75
C TRP A 149 7.14 3.95 4.24
N TRP A 150 6.26 3.52 3.35
CA TRP A 150 5.21 4.33 2.75
C TRP A 150 3.96 3.47 2.57
N TRP A 151 2.79 4.10 2.58
CA TRP A 151 1.54 3.43 2.29
C TRP A 151 0.67 4.28 1.39
N GLN A 152 -0.26 3.62 0.70
CA GLN A 152 -1.24 4.28 -0.14
C GLN A 152 -2.53 3.48 -0.14
N ALA A 153 -3.66 4.16 -0.01
CA ALA A 153 -4.97 3.58 -0.15
C ALA A 153 -5.71 4.17 -1.34
N ALA A 154 -6.61 3.38 -1.91
CA ALA A 154 -7.30 3.73 -3.14
C ALA A 154 -8.70 3.14 -3.20
N THR A 155 -9.61 3.85 -3.88
CA THR A 155 -10.78 3.21 -4.49
C THR A 155 -10.53 2.98 -5.98
N ASN A 156 -10.96 1.83 -6.52
CA ASN A 156 -10.90 1.49 -7.95
C ASN A 156 -9.51 1.67 -8.62
N TRP A 157 -8.42 1.18 -8.02
CA TRP A 157 -7.06 1.37 -8.53
C TRP A 157 -6.26 0.07 -8.73
N ASN A 158 -5.18 0.17 -9.50
CA ASN A 158 -4.23 -0.89 -9.84
C ASN A 158 -3.16 -0.98 -8.75
N ILE A 159 -3.10 -2.12 -8.07
CA ILE A 159 -2.14 -2.39 -6.97
C ILE A 159 -0.67 -2.21 -7.41
N GLY A 160 -0.32 -2.62 -8.63
CA GLY A 160 1.04 -2.43 -9.15
C GLY A 160 1.41 -0.96 -9.30
N GLY A 161 0.45 -0.13 -9.74
CA GLY A 161 0.60 1.32 -9.76
C GLY A 161 0.81 1.91 -8.36
N MET A 162 0.04 1.45 -7.37
CA MET A 162 0.15 1.93 -5.99
C MET A 162 1.50 1.61 -5.35
N VAL A 163 2.01 0.38 -5.54
CA VAL A 163 3.33 0.00 -5.03
C VAL A 163 4.44 0.78 -5.70
N ASN A 164 4.33 1.06 -7.00
CA ASN A 164 5.30 1.91 -7.70
C ASN A 164 5.31 3.35 -7.13
N SER A 165 4.14 3.93 -6.86
CA SER A 165 4.06 5.24 -6.19
C SER A 165 4.73 5.22 -4.81
N CYS A 166 4.48 4.17 -4.01
CA CYS A 166 5.11 4.01 -2.70
C CYS A 166 6.64 3.90 -2.82
N VAL A 167 7.15 3.07 -3.73
CA VAL A 167 8.61 2.92 -3.95
C VAL A 167 9.25 4.24 -4.42
N SER A 168 8.57 4.98 -5.30
CA SER A 168 9.03 6.30 -5.74
C SER A 168 9.15 7.29 -4.57
N ASN A 169 8.14 7.36 -3.70
CA ASN A 169 8.14 8.22 -2.52
C ASN A 169 9.21 7.83 -1.48
N LEU A 170 9.64 6.56 -1.47
CA LEU A 170 10.77 6.08 -0.65
C LEU A 170 12.16 6.44 -1.23
N GLY A 171 12.21 7.27 -2.28
CA GLY A 171 13.43 7.61 -3.00
C GLY A 171 13.97 6.45 -3.84
N GLY A 172 13.10 5.55 -4.30
CA GLY A 172 13.44 4.38 -5.10
C GLY A 172 13.91 3.17 -4.31
N ALA A 173 14.09 2.03 -4.99
CA ALA A 173 14.61 0.79 -4.42
C ALA A 173 15.50 0.06 -5.44
N THR A 174 16.52 -0.67 -4.96
CA THR A 174 17.40 -1.48 -5.81
C THR A 174 16.70 -2.76 -6.27
N ARG A 175 15.75 -3.24 -5.47
CA ARG A 175 14.96 -4.46 -5.72
C ARG A 175 13.60 -4.34 -5.02
N VAL A 176 12.54 -4.85 -5.65
CA VAL A 176 11.20 -4.93 -5.06
C VAL A 176 10.78 -6.39 -4.92
N VAL A 177 10.35 -6.78 -3.72
CA VAL A 177 9.88 -8.13 -3.39
C VAL A 177 8.42 -8.05 -2.97
N TRP A 178 7.57 -8.81 -3.66
CA TRP A 178 6.15 -8.91 -3.32
C TRP A 178 5.92 -10.01 -2.28
N LEU A 179 5.20 -9.64 -1.22
CA LEU A 179 4.86 -10.51 -0.10
C LEU A 179 3.35 -10.77 -0.01
N ASN A 180 2.61 -10.54 -1.10
CA ASN A 180 1.19 -10.91 -1.13
C ASN A 180 0.99 -12.43 -0.97
N PRO A 181 -0.14 -12.85 -0.37
CA PRO A 181 -0.56 -14.24 -0.40
C PRO A 181 -0.76 -14.74 -1.85
#